data_AF-A0A7L1SEG1-F1
#
_entry.id   AF-A0A7L1SEG1-F1
#
_cell.length_a   1.000
_cell.length_b   1.000
_cell.length_c   1.000
_cell.angle_alpha   90.00
_cell.angle_beta   90.00
_cell.angle_gamma   90.00
#
_symmetry.space_group_name_H-M   'P 1'
#
loop_
_entity.id
_entity.type
_entity.pdbx_description
1 polymer ?
#
loop_
_entity_poly.entity_id
_entity_poly.type
_entity_poly.pdbx_seq_one_letter_code
_entity_poly.pdbx_strand_id
1 'polypeptide(L)'
;GAALRRAPGRRMCRAVRDFLFAQTVQAPLEVYSEWLSVGHVDEFLTFVPALDRKGFRLLLASPNACYKLFKEIQRMGWDPGRTQRGRGWDLEGRRGSSRSFPQRCIDWNRDLLKRELGLSEQDIVDIPQLFILTGSRADALFPDMVNMLVLGRHLGIPKPFGPVVGGRCCLEQRVRELLEPLGLSCTFIDDFFSYHVLSGDVHCGTNVRRKPFAFKWWHMVP
;
A
#
# COMPACT_ATOMS: atom_id res chain seq x y z
N GLY A 1 11.41 -14.72 18.41
CA GLY A 1 10.32 -14.82 17.42
C GLY A 1 10.91 -15.33 16.13
N ALA A 2 10.52 -16.52 15.69
CA ALA A 2 11.17 -17.22 14.60
C ALA A 2 11.08 -16.41 13.30
N ALA A 3 12.24 -16.11 12.75
CA ALA A 3 12.44 -15.38 11.52
C ALA A 3 11.65 -15.99 10.37
N LEU A 4 10.98 -15.15 9.57
CA LEU A 4 10.91 -15.37 8.12
C LEU A 4 12.38 -15.38 7.63
N ARG A 5 13.04 -16.53 7.82
CA ARG A 5 14.36 -16.79 7.24
C ARG A 5 14.16 -16.72 5.72
N ARG A 6 15.04 -15.95 5.07
CA ARG A 6 15.23 -15.85 3.62
C ARG A 6 15.11 -17.23 2.97
N ALA A 7 13.91 -17.60 2.54
CA ALA A 7 13.74 -18.69 1.60
C ALA A 7 14.45 -18.29 0.29
N PRO A 8 14.96 -19.26 -0.50
CA PRO A 8 15.45 -18.95 -1.84
C PRO A 8 14.28 -18.42 -2.66
N GLY A 9 14.27 -17.10 -2.86
CA GLY A 9 13.24 -16.40 -3.58
C GLY A 9 13.84 -15.32 -4.47
N ARG A 10 12.98 -14.69 -5.28
CA ARG A 10 13.32 -13.57 -6.14
C ARG A 10 13.96 -12.46 -5.31
N ARG A 11 15.15 -12.07 -5.72
CA ARG A 11 15.85 -10.91 -5.18
C ARG A 11 16.27 -10.03 -6.33
N MET A 12 16.28 -8.71 -6.10
CA MET A 12 16.85 -7.76 -7.05
C MET A 12 18.27 -8.21 -7.44
N CYS A 13 18.60 -8.06 -8.72
CA CYS A 13 19.88 -8.54 -9.24
C CYS A 13 21.04 -7.90 -8.48
N ARG A 14 22.11 -8.67 -8.29
CA ARG A 14 23.25 -8.26 -7.47
C ARG A 14 23.88 -6.97 -7.98
N ALA A 15 24.05 -6.82 -9.29
CA ALA A 15 24.67 -5.63 -9.88
C ALA A 15 23.93 -4.33 -9.51
N VAL A 16 22.59 -4.33 -9.56
CA VAL A 16 21.80 -3.14 -9.19
C VAL A 16 21.85 -2.89 -7.68
N ARG A 17 21.81 -3.95 -6.87
CA ARG A 17 21.98 -3.80 -5.41
C ARG A 17 23.34 -3.19 -5.08
N ASP A 18 24.41 -3.77 -5.59
CA ASP A 18 25.77 -3.31 -5.36
C ASP A 18 25.94 -1.85 -5.83
N PHE A 19 25.33 -1.49 -6.98
CA PHE A 19 25.28 -0.11 -7.45
C PHE A 19 24.57 0.85 -6.47
N LEU A 20 23.39 0.48 -5.97
CA LEU A 20 22.63 1.32 -5.02
C LEU A 20 23.36 1.48 -3.68
N PHE A 21 23.92 0.40 -3.14
CA PHE A 21 24.71 0.44 -1.90
C PHE A 21 25.99 1.27 -2.06
N ALA A 22 26.63 1.22 -3.25
CA ALA A 22 27.81 2.02 -3.54
C ALA A 22 27.56 3.54 -3.56
N GLN A 23 26.30 3.99 -3.63
CA GLN A 23 25.99 5.43 -3.61
C GLN A 23 26.15 6.07 -2.24
N THR A 24 26.13 5.27 -1.15
CA THR A 24 26.27 5.63 0.29
C THR A 24 25.25 6.62 0.86
N VAL A 25 24.90 7.67 0.13
CA VAL A 25 24.10 8.83 0.58
C VAL A 25 22.60 8.56 0.78
N GLN A 26 22.13 7.33 0.56
CA GLN A 26 20.73 6.94 0.78
C GLN A 26 20.59 5.54 1.39
N ALA A 27 21.66 5.02 2.03
CA ALA A 27 21.74 3.77 2.79
C ALA A 27 20.56 2.79 2.56
N PRO A 28 20.56 2.02 1.45
CA PRO A 28 19.39 1.27 1.01
C PRO A 28 18.87 0.26 2.05
N LEU A 29 17.54 0.20 2.19
CA LEU A 29 16.84 -0.74 3.05
C LEU A 29 16.15 -1.84 2.20
N GLU A 30 16.43 -3.11 2.49
CA GLU A 30 15.73 -4.24 1.87
C GLU A 30 14.45 -4.60 2.65
N VAL A 31 13.30 -4.48 1.99
CA VAL A 31 11.99 -4.87 2.53
C VAL A 31 11.52 -6.22 1.95
N TYR A 32 10.58 -6.89 2.62
CA TYR A 32 10.05 -8.19 2.20
C TYR A 32 8.84 -8.01 1.28
N SER A 33 9.04 -8.08 -0.03
CA SER A 33 7.98 -8.00 -1.05
C SER A 33 7.63 -9.34 -1.71
N GLU A 34 8.40 -10.40 -1.46
CA GLU A 34 8.25 -11.69 -2.18
C GLU A 34 6.95 -12.45 -1.94
N TRP A 35 6.19 -12.04 -0.92
CA TRP A 35 4.85 -12.53 -0.66
C TRP A 35 3.84 -12.07 -1.73
N LEU A 36 4.18 -11.06 -2.54
CA LEU A 36 3.39 -10.59 -3.68
C LEU A 36 3.81 -11.29 -4.99
N SER A 37 2.83 -11.52 -5.86
CA SER A 37 3.01 -12.15 -7.18
C SER A 37 3.92 -11.34 -8.09
N VAL A 38 3.73 -10.02 -8.17
CA VAL A 38 4.65 -9.13 -8.88
C VAL A 38 5.91 -8.93 -8.03
N GLY A 39 5.74 -8.61 -6.75
CA GLY A 39 6.85 -8.59 -5.78
C GLY A 39 7.49 -7.21 -5.65
N HIS A 40 6.73 -6.15 -5.89
CA HIS A 40 7.18 -4.77 -5.78
C HIS A 40 6.74 -4.15 -4.44
N VAL A 41 7.46 -3.10 -4.04
CA VAL A 41 7.24 -2.43 -2.75
C VAL A 41 6.10 -1.42 -2.81
N ASP A 42 5.87 -0.85 -3.99
CA ASP A 42 4.80 0.11 -4.26
C ASP A 42 3.40 -0.52 -4.27
N GLU A 43 3.31 -1.85 -4.22
CA GLU A 43 2.07 -2.61 -4.03
C GLU A 43 1.60 -2.63 -2.57
N PHE A 44 2.41 -2.22 -1.59
CA PHE A 44 1.98 -2.28 -0.19
C PHE A 44 2.43 -1.12 0.69
N LEU A 45 3.28 -0.23 0.18
CA LEU A 45 3.69 0.96 0.90
C LEU A 45 3.88 2.18 -0.02
N THR A 46 3.57 3.37 0.52
CA THR A 46 3.91 4.66 -0.10
C THR A 46 4.10 5.74 0.96
N PHE A 47 4.60 6.90 0.58
CA PHE A 47 4.76 8.06 1.46
C PHE A 47 3.98 9.26 0.94
N VAL A 48 3.29 9.95 1.84
CA VAL A 48 2.59 11.21 1.55
C VAL A 48 3.11 12.33 2.45
N PRO A 49 3.16 13.59 1.97
CA PRO A 49 3.52 14.70 2.84
C PRO A 49 2.44 14.93 3.89
N ALA A 50 2.85 15.42 5.06
CA ALA A 50 1.96 15.85 6.13
C ALA A 50 2.53 17.13 6.75
N LEU A 51 1.67 18.04 7.20
CA LEU A 51 2.12 19.34 7.74
C LEU A 51 2.59 19.26 9.20
N ASP A 52 2.46 18.10 9.84
CA ASP A 52 2.82 17.88 11.23
C ASP A 52 3.98 16.89 11.38
N ARG A 53 4.51 16.79 12.61
CA ARG A 53 5.49 15.78 13.03
C ARG A 53 6.73 15.75 12.12
N LYS A 54 7.01 14.58 11.53
CA LYS A 54 8.14 14.30 10.65
C LYS A 54 7.97 14.87 9.24
N GLY A 55 6.85 15.55 8.95
CA GLY A 55 6.57 16.13 7.63
C GLY A 55 5.98 15.14 6.62
N PHE A 56 5.70 13.90 7.04
CA PHE A 56 5.15 12.86 6.18
C PHE A 56 4.34 11.81 6.97
N ARG A 57 3.64 10.94 6.24
CA ARG A 57 3.08 9.67 6.73
C ARG A 57 3.50 8.54 5.81
N LEU A 58 3.79 7.39 6.41
CA LEU A 58 3.89 6.11 5.73
C LEU A 58 2.47 5.54 5.58
N LEU A 59 2.05 5.28 4.35
CA LEU A 59 0.81 4.55 4.08
C LEU A 59 1.13 3.08 3.88
N LEU A 60 0.41 2.18 4.56
CA LEU A 60 0.55 0.74 4.39
C LEU A 60 -0.79 0.12 3.97
N ALA A 61 -0.75 -0.79 3.00
CA ALA A 61 -1.89 -1.64 2.67
C ALA A 61 -2.31 -2.47 3.90
N SER A 62 -3.60 -2.60 4.17
CA SER A 62 -4.08 -3.25 5.40
C SER A 62 -5.34 -4.08 5.19
N PRO A 63 -5.18 -5.41 5.04
CA PRO A 63 -6.30 -6.37 5.10
C PRO A 63 -7.14 -6.23 6.36
N ASN A 64 -6.51 -6.05 7.52
CA ASN A 64 -7.24 -5.86 8.78
C ASN A 64 -8.11 -4.61 8.77
N ALA A 65 -7.63 -3.48 8.24
CA ALA A 65 -8.43 -2.27 8.12
C ALA A 65 -9.63 -2.48 7.18
N CYS A 66 -9.43 -3.19 6.06
CA CYS A 66 -10.53 -3.51 5.14
C CYS A 66 -11.58 -4.42 5.76
N TYR A 67 -11.17 -5.50 6.42
CA TYR A 67 -12.11 -6.38 7.13
C TYR A 67 -12.85 -5.67 8.26
N LYS A 68 -12.20 -4.74 8.97
CA LYS A 68 -12.84 -3.92 10.00
C LYS A 68 -13.93 -3.04 9.39
N LEU A 69 -13.62 -2.32 8.31
CA LEU A 69 -14.60 -1.51 7.57
C LEU A 69 -15.79 -2.35 7.09
N PHE A 70 -15.54 -3.55 6.55
CA PHE A 70 -16.61 -4.42 6.06
C PHE A 70 -17.52 -4.96 7.15
N LYS A 71 -16.97 -5.24 8.34
CA LYS A 71 -17.78 -5.56 9.51
C LYS A 71 -18.61 -4.36 9.99
N GLU A 72 -18.06 -3.14 9.93
CA GLU A 72 -18.78 -1.93 10.30
C GLU A 72 -20.00 -1.71 9.41
N ILE A 73 -19.86 -1.79 8.08
CA ILE A 73 -20.98 -1.60 7.16
C ILE A 73 -21.99 -2.75 7.22
N GLN A 74 -21.53 -3.99 7.46
CA GLN A 74 -22.42 -5.14 7.68
C GLN A 74 -23.31 -4.94 8.92
N ARG A 75 -22.75 -4.39 10.01
CA ARG A 75 -23.52 -4.05 11.21
C ARG A 75 -24.53 -2.92 10.98
N MET A 76 -24.31 -2.09 9.98
CA MET A 76 -25.25 -1.05 9.54
C MET A 76 -26.31 -1.58 8.55
N GLY A 77 -26.32 -2.89 8.26
CA GLY A 77 -27.29 -3.52 7.36
C GLY A 77 -26.92 -3.47 5.87
N TRP A 78 -25.70 -3.07 5.52
CA TRP A 78 -25.23 -3.05 4.13
C TRP A 78 -24.50 -4.35 3.79
N ASP A 79 -24.63 -4.79 2.54
CA ASP A 79 -23.90 -5.96 2.04
C ASP A 79 -22.47 -5.56 1.61
N PRO A 80 -21.41 -5.99 2.32
CA PRO A 80 -20.03 -5.71 1.94
C PRO A 80 -19.60 -6.50 0.69
N GLY A 81 -20.38 -7.47 0.23
CA GLY A 81 -20.19 -8.15 -1.04
C GLY A 81 -20.66 -7.32 -2.22
N ARG A 82 -21.58 -6.36 -2.08
CA ARG A 82 -22.18 -5.64 -3.22
C ARG A 82 -21.28 -4.51 -3.75
N THR A 83 -20.37 -4.84 -4.67
CA THR A 83 -19.40 -3.92 -5.27
C THR A 83 -19.97 -3.13 -6.47
N GLN A 84 -19.30 -2.03 -6.84
CA GLN A 84 -19.68 -1.22 -8.03
C GLN A 84 -19.57 -1.97 -9.36
N ARG A 85 -18.76 -3.04 -9.42
CA ARG A 85 -18.56 -3.86 -10.62
C ARG A 85 -19.35 -5.18 -10.60
N GLY A 86 -20.33 -5.31 -9.71
CA GLY A 86 -21.35 -6.36 -9.73
C GLY A 86 -20.93 -7.72 -9.19
N ARG A 87 -19.74 -8.24 -9.53
CA ARG A 87 -19.21 -9.47 -8.90
C ARG A 87 -18.86 -9.17 -7.46
N GLY A 88 -19.65 -9.72 -6.54
CA GLY A 88 -19.40 -9.52 -5.14
C GLY A 88 -18.14 -10.22 -4.68
N TRP A 89 -17.40 -9.56 -3.77
CA TRP A 89 -16.25 -10.19 -3.16
C TRP A 89 -16.76 -11.27 -2.20
N ASP A 90 -16.38 -12.52 -2.45
CA ASP A 90 -16.70 -13.62 -1.53
C ASP A 90 -15.86 -13.46 -0.25
N LEU A 91 -16.34 -12.63 0.66
CA LEU A 91 -15.67 -12.32 1.92
C LEU A 91 -15.76 -13.46 2.93
N GLU A 92 -16.73 -14.37 2.78
CA GLU A 92 -16.98 -15.49 3.68
C GLU A 92 -16.20 -16.76 3.28
N GLY A 93 -16.19 -17.12 1.99
CA GLY A 93 -15.44 -18.27 1.47
C GLY A 93 -13.92 -18.05 1.43
N ARG A 94 -13.46 -16.80 1.51
CA ARG A 94 -12.02 -16.44 1.54
C ARG A 94 -11.41 -16.33 2.94
N ARG A 95 -12.04 -16.95 3.97
CA ARG A 95 -11.58 -16.88 5.36
C ARG A 95 -10.29 -17.66 5.61
N GLY A 96 -9.43 -17.10 6.48
CA GLY A 96 -8.28 -17.76 7.08
C GLY A 96 -6.93 -17.28 6.52
N SER A 97 -6.44 -17.95 5.47
CA SER A 97 -5.10 -17.72 4.91
C SER A 97 -4.98 -16.41 4.12
N SER A 98 -5.95 -16.10 3.25
CA SER A 98 -5.94 -14.89 2.40
C SER A 98 -5.97 -13.58 3.18
N ARG A 99 -6.48 -13.60 4.42
CA ARG A 99 -6.43 -12.46 5.34
C ARG A 99 -5.12 -12.44 6.14
N SER A 100 -4.81 -13.55 6.80
CA SER A 100 -3.76 -13.58 7.82
C SER A 100 -2.36 -13.56 7.23
N PHE A 101 -2.15 -14.16 6.06
CA PHE A 101 -0.83 -14.21 5.45
C PHE A 101 -0.37 -12.82 4.96
N PRO A 102 -1.09 -12.12 4.06
CA PRO A 102 -0.67 -10.79 3.60
C PRO A 102 -0.48 -9.80 4.76
N GLN A 103 -1.42 -9.80 5.72
CA GLN A 103 -1.30 -8.92 6.89
C GLN A 103 -0.04 -9.19 7.70
N ARG A 104 0.31 -10.46 7.98
CA ARG A 104 1.56 -10.78 8.70
C ARG A 104 2.80 -10.34 7.93
N CYS A 105 2.79 -10.45 6.60
CA CYS A 105 3.90 -9.98 5.76
C CYS A 105 4.03 -8.45 5.83
N ILE A 106 2.91 -7.74 5.82
CA ILE A 106 2.87 -6.28 5.98
C ILE A 106 3.33 -5.89 7.39
N ASP A 107 2.87 -6.57 8.44
CA ASP A 107 3.26 -6.30 9.83
C ASP A 107 4.77 -6.50 10.03
N TRP A 108 5.35 -7.54 9.42
CA TRP A 108 6.80 -7.75 9.45
C TRP A 108 7.56 -6.56 8.82
N ASN A 109 7.07 -6.04 7.69
CA ASN A 109 7.63 -4.85 7.05
C ASN A 109 7.37 -3.59 7.88
N ARG A 110 6.21 -3.46 8.55
CA ARG A 110 5.90 -2.36 9.46
C ARG A 110 6.95 -2.27 10.57
N ASP A 111 7.28 -3.41 11.20
CA ASP A 111 8.27 -3.47 12.27
C ASP A 111 9.69 -3.13 11.78
N LEU A 112 10.05 -3.61 10.59
CA LEU A 112 11.29 -3.23 9.91
C LEU A 112 11.35 -1.71 9.66
N LEU A 113 10.35 -1.16 8.97
CA LEU A 113 10.30 0.26 8.61
C LEU A 113 10.28 1.17 9.84
N LYS A 114 9.57 0.79 10.90
CA LYS A 114 9.57 1.54 12.16
C LYS A 114 10.96 1.61 12.78
N ARG A 115 11.67 0.48 12.83
CA ARG A 115 13.01 0.43 13.41
C ARG A 115 14.02 1.21 12.57
N GLU A 116 14.05 0.97 11.26
CA GLU A 116 15.11 1.50 10.38
C GLU A 116 14.88 2.97 10.01
N LEU A 117 13.61 3.43 9.98
CA LEU A 117 13.26 4.82 9.67
C LEU A 117 12.88 5.65 10.92
N GLY A 118 12.96 5.05 12.11
CA GLY A 118 12.62 5.69 13.38
C GLY A 118 11.17 6.19 13.44
N LEU A 119 10.22 5.38 12.95
CA LEU A 119 8.79 5.71 12.91
C LEU A 119 8.05 5.19 14.15
N SER A 120 7.06 5.95 14.56
CA SER A 120 6.05 5.54 15.54
C SER A 120 4.76 5.12 14.84
N GLU A 121 3.83 4.50 15.58
CA GLU A 121 2.49 4.18 15.05
C GLU A 121 1.73 5.42 14.55
N GLN A 122 2.04 6.60 15.09
CA GLN A 122 1.38 7.84 14.72
C GLN A 122 1.88 8.41 13.39
N ASP A 123 2.99 7.87 12.87
CA ASP A 123 3.55 8.22 11.56
C ASP A 123 3.02 7.30 10.44
N ILE A 124 2.15 6.34 10.78
CA ILE A 124 1.65 5.30 9.87
C ILE A 124 0.13 5.41 9.73
N VAL A 125 -0.36 5.26 8.49
CA VAL A 125 -1.79 5.21 8.18
C VAL A 125 -2.07 3.91 7.43
N ASP A 126 -3.00 3.12 7.97
CA ASP A 126 -3.43 1.85 7.39
C ASP A 126 -4.53 2.10 6.33
N ILE A 127 -4.21 1.83 5.07
CA ILE A 127 -5.14 1.94 3.93
C ILE A 127 -5.85 0.60 3.71
N PRO A 128 -7.19 0.56 3.69
CA PRO A 128 -7.94 -0.67 3.45
C PRO A 128 -7.59 -1.32 2.11
N GLN A 129 -7.01 -2.52 2.13
CA GLN A 129 -6.62 -3.26 0.92
C GLN A 129 -6.86 -4.75 1.13
N LEU A 130 -7.35 -5.46 0.12
CA LEU A 130 -7.46 -6.93 0.16
C LEU A 130 -6.60 -7.57 -0.93
N PHE A 131 -6.18 -8.79 -0.63
CA PHE A 131 -5.39 -9.61 -1.54
C PHE A 131 -6.04 -10.98 -1.73
N ILE A 132 -5.78 -11.62 -2.86
CA ILE A 132 -6.11 -13.01 -3.16
C ILE A 132 -4.82 -13.82 -3.25
N LEU A 133 -4.80 -15.00 -2.63
CA LEU A 133 -3.67 -15.90 -2.76
C LEU A 133 -3.70 -16.63 -4.10
N THR A 134 -2.56 -16.62 -4.77
CA THR A 134 -2.25 -17.30 -6.04
C THR A 134 -1.06 -18.21 -5.78
N GLY A 135 -1.34 -19.45 -5.37
CA GLY A 135 -0.34 -20.37 -4.84
C GLY A 135 0.19 -19.91 -3.48
N SER A 136 1.49 -19.63 -3.39
CA SER A 136 2.16 -19.14 -2.18
C SER A 136 2.32 -17.62 -2.12
N ARG A 137 1.84 -16.90 -3.14
CA ARG A 137 1.94 -15.44 -3.27
C ARG A 137 0.55 -14.80 -3.29
N ALA A 138 0.52 -13.47 -3.33
CA ALA A 138 -0.68 -12.67 -3.27
C ALA A 138 -0.76 -11.67 -4.45
N ASP A 139 -1.95 -11.51 -5.00
CA ASP A 139 -2.32 -10.45 -5.94
C ASP A 139 -3.36 -9.53 -5.29
N ALA A 140 -3.43 -8.26 -5.71
CA ALA A 140 -4.45 -7.34 -5.24
C ALA A 140 -5.86 -7.83 -5.64
N LEU A 141 -6.81 -7.85 -4.70
CA LEU A 141 -8.19 -8.28 -4.97
C LEU A 141 -8.98 -7.20 -5.74
N PHE A 142 -8.63 -5.94 -5.50
CA PHE A 142 -9.16 -4.74 -6.13
C PHE A 142 -8.02 -3.72 -6.27
N PRO A 143 -8.16 -2.67 -7.11
CA PRO A 143 -7.09 -1.72 -7.38
C PRO A 143 -6.40 -1.21 -6.11
N ASP A 144 -5.07 -1.34 -6.05
CA ASP A 144 -4.33 -1.12 -4.84
C ASP A 144 -4.18 0.37 -4.53
N MET A 145 -4.94 0.84 -3.55
CA MET A 145 -5.00 2.27 -3.24
C MET A 145 -3.68 2.83 -2.73
N VAL A 146 -2.71 2.03 -2.25
CA VAL A 146 -1.39 2.57 -1.89
C VAL A 146 -0.49 2.85 -3.10
N ASN A 147 -0.76 2.22 -4.25
CA ASN A 147 -0.04 2.39 -5.50
C ASN A 147 -0.48 3.68 -6.23
N MET A 148 -0.40 4.80 -5.51
CA MET A 148 -0.95 6.09 -5.92
C MET A 148 0.10 7.07 -6.44
N LEU A 149 -0.35 8.04 -7.23
CA LEU A 149 0.44 9.18 -7.68
C LEU A 149 0.43 10.30 -6.64
N VAL A 150 1.60 10.68 -6.11
CA VAL A 150 1.72 11.75 -5.09
C VAL A 150 2.30 13.03 -5.68
N LEU A 151 1.45 14.04 -5.91
CA LEU A 151 1.81 15.36 -6.46
C LEU A 151 1.63 16.46 -5.40
N GLY A 152 2.56 16.52 -4.45
CA GLY A 152 2.45 17.42 -3.31
C GLY A 152 1.23 17.04 -2.48
N ARG A 153 0.23 17.93 -2.40
CA ARG A 153 -1.03 17.66 -1.68
C ARG A 153 -2.06 16.91 -2.49
N HIS A 154 -1.86 16.72 -3.81
CA HIS A 154 -2.82 16.04 -4.66
C HIS A 154 -2.44 14.57 -4.84
N LEU A 155 -3.39 13.68 -4.57
CA LEU A 155 -3.22 12.24 -4.67
C LEU A 155 -4.08 11.68 -5.80
N GLY A 156 -3.44 11.02 -6.77
CA GLY A 156 -4.11 10.23 -7.81
C GLY A 156 -4.16 8.77 -7.37
N ILE A 157 -5.29 8.36 -6.79
CA ILE A 157 -5.46 7.07 -6.12
C ILE A 157 -6.21 6.11 -7.07
N PRO A 158 -5.77 4.86 -7.25
CA PRO A 158 -6.54 3.86 -7.99
C PRO A 158 -7.96 3.71 -7.43
N LYS A 159 -8.97 3.71 -8.31
CA LYS A 159 -10.37 3.61 -7.88
C LYS A 159 -10.67 2.17 -7.44
N PRO A 160 -11.07 1.92 -6.18
CA PRO A 160 -11.14 0.55 -5.64
C PRO A 160 -12.40 -0.23 -6.03
N PHE A 161 -13.44 0.44 -6.58
CA PHE A 161 -14.74 -0.17 -6.92
C PHE A 161 -15.42 -0.96 -5.79
N GLY A 162 -15.17 -0.57 -4.54
CA GLY A 162 -15.72 -1.23 -3.35
C GLY A 162 -17.23 -1.09 -3.17
N PRO A 163 -17.75 -1.60 -2.04
CA PRO A 163 -19.19 -1.58 -1.75
C PRO A 163 -19.80 -0.18 -1.74
N VAL A 164 -21.04 -0.09 -2.24
CA VAL A 164 -21.79 1.17 -2.29
C VAL A 164 -22.69 1.31 -1.07
N VAL A 165 -22.41 2.29 -0.22
CA VAL A 165 -23.17 2.64 0.99
C VAL A 165 -23.65 4.07 0.83
N GLY A 166 -24.97 4.31 0.90
CA GLY A 166 -25.54 5.66 0.75
C GLY A 166 -25.17 6.34 -0.59
N GLY A 167 -25.02 5.57 -1.67
CA GLY A 167 -24.64 6.07 -3.00
C GLY A 167 -23.15 6.35 -3.20
N ARG A 168 -22.29 6.05 -2.22
CA ARG A 168 -20.84 6.27 -2.31
C ARG A 168 -20.05 4.98 -2.08
N CYS A 169 -18.87 4.88 -2.68
CA CYS A 169 -17.94 3.78 -2.39
C CYS A 169 -17.38 3.94 -0.97
N CYS A 170 -17.60 2.95 -0.11
CA CYS A 170 -17.17 3.03 1.29
C CYS A 170 -15.64 3.03 1.45
N LEU A 171 -14.90 2.38 0.53
CA LEU A 171 -13.43 2.40 0.52
C LEU A 171 -12.90 3.78 0.16
N GLU A 172 -13.42 4.40 -0.90
CA GLU A 172 -13.03 5.76 -1.27
C GLU A 172 -13.33 6.74 -0.13
N GLN A 173 -14.50 6.61 0.52
CA GLN A 173 -14.87 7.44 1.66
C GLN A 173 -13.90 7.24 2.82
N ARG A 174 -13.58 5.99 3.18
CA ARG A 174 -12.65 5.71 4.28
C ARG A 174 -11.25 6.27 4.00
N VAL A 175 -10.77 6.21 2.76
CA VAL A 175 -9.48 6.81 2.39
C VAL A 175 -9.51 8.34 2.49
N ARG A 176 -10.60 8.99 2.07
CA ARG A 176 -10.79 10.45 2.29
C ARG A 176 -10.75 10.79 3.78
N GLU A 177 -11.49 10.07 4.62
CA GLU A 177 -11.52 10.26 6.08
C GLU A 177 -10.14 10.14 6.74
N LEU A 178 -9.26 9.30 6.18
CA LEU A 178 -7.90 9.10 6.70
C LEU A 178 -6.91 10.18 6.22
N LEU A 179 -7.05 10.66 4.98
CA LEU A 179 -6.01 11.47 4.33
C LEU A 179 -6.37 12.96 4.23
N GLU A 180 -7.64 13.32 4.05
CA GLU A 180 -8.06 14.73 3.96
C GLU A 180 -7.77 15.55 5.23
N PRO A 181 -7.87 15.00 6.46
CA PRO A 181 -7.45 15.71 7.67
C PRO A 181 -5.96 16.06 7.71
N LEU A 182 -5.12 15.42 6.89
CA LEU A 182 -3.70 15.75 6.74
C LEU A 182 -3.47 16.91 5.74
N GLY A 183 -4.53 17.47 5.16
CA GLY A 183 -4.48 18.49 4.12
C GLY A 183 -4.24 17.95 2.71
N LEU A 184 -4.51 16.66 2.50
CA LEU A 184 -4.35 15.98 1.21
C LEU A 184 -5.68 15.99 0.43
N SER A 185 -5.60 16.04 -0.89
CA SER A 185 -6.74 16.03 -1.81
C SER A 185 -6.76 14.72 -2.58
N CYS A 186 -7.79 13.90 -2.35
CA CYS A 186 -7.91 12.57 -2.93
C CYS A 186 -8.73 12.59 -4.23
N THR A 187 -8.08 12.23 -5.35
CA THR A 187 -8.73 12.02 -6.65
C THR A 187 -8.64 10.54 -7.02
N PHE A 188 -9.78 9.88 -7.26
CA PHE A 188 -9.81 8.47 -7.61
C PHE A 188 -9.84 8.29 -9.13
N ILE A 189 -8.90 7.51 -9.66
CA ILE A 189 -8.66 7.32 -11.09
C ILE A 189 -9.09 5.90 -11.48
N ASP A 190 -9.92 5.75 -12.50
CA ASP A 190 -10.28 4.44 -13.06
C ASP A 190 -9.14 3.96 -13.99
N ASP A 191 -8.33 3.04 -13.48
CA ASP A 191 -7.25 2.36 -14.19
C ASP A 191 -7.55 0.87 -14.43
N PHE A 192 -8.77 0.42 -14.11
CA PHE A 192 -9.06 -0.99 -13.86
C PHE A 192 -8.73 -1.89 -15.04
N PHE A 193 -9.18 -1.52 -16.25
CA PHE A 193 -8.97 -2.35 -17.43
C PHE A 193 -7.59 -2.16 -18.06
N SER A 194 -7.00 -0.99 -17.88
CA SER A 194 -5.71 -0.63 -18.48
C SER A 194 -4.50 -1.10 -17.67
N TYR A 195 -4.62 -1.23 -16.35
CA TYR A 195 -3.51 -1.56 -15.45
C TYR A 195 -3.88 -2.66 -14.45
N HIS A 196 -4.99 -2.53 -13.71
CA HIS A 196 -5.31 -3.47 -12.61
C HIS A 196 -5.47 -4.93 -13.06
N VAL A 197 -6.18 -5.17 -14.15
CA VAL A 197 -6.32 -6.53 -14.74
C VAL A 197 -4.97 -7.13 -15.16
N LEU A 198 -3.93 -6.32 -15.32
CA LEU A 198 -2.56 -6.71 -15.64
C LEU A 198 -1.65 -6.77 -14.40
N SER A 199 -2.22 -6.83 -13.20
CA SER A 199 -1.50 -6.84 -11.91
C SER A 199 -0.64 -5.59 -11.66
N GLY A 200 -1.08 -4.41 -12.08
CA GLY A 200 -0.46 -3.13 -11.70
C GLY A 200 -1.52 -2.05 -11.48
N ASP A 201 -1.15 -0.92 -10.88
CA ASP A 201 -2.08 0.19 -10.63
C ASP A 201 -1.45 1.52 -11.06
N VAL A 202 -2.08 2.67 -10.77
CA VAL A 202 -1.66 4.02 -11.22
C VAL A 202 -0.14 4.26 -11.15
N HIS A 203 0.53 3.95 -10.04
CA HIS A 203 1.98 4.14 -9.93
C HIS A 203 2.79 3.16 -10.79
N CYS A 204 2.30 1.94 -11.02
CA CYS A 204 2.93 1.03 -12.00
C CYS A 204 2.86 1.57 -13.44
N GLY A 205 1.84 2.39 -13.76
CA GLY A 205 1.65 3.02 -15.06
C GLY A 205 2.26 4.42 -15.22
N THR A 206 2.80 5.01 -14.15
CA THR A 206 3.22 6.42 -14.13
C THR A 206 4.57 6.62 -13.43
N ASN A 207 5.28 7.71 -13.75
CA ASN A 207 6.52 8.05 -13.05
C ASN A 207 6.65 9.57 -12.91
N VAL A 208 7.10 10.05 -11.75
CA VAL A 208 7.17 11.48 -11.43
C VAL A 208 8.61 11.92 -11.26
N ARG A 209 9.05 12.83 -12.13
CA ARG A 209 10.29 13.57 -11.91
C ARG A 209 10.07 14.65 -10.84
N ARG A 210 10.87 14.62 -9.77
CA ARG A 210 10.80 15.57 -8.65
C ARG A 210 11.99 16.53 -8.65
N LYS A 211 11.85 17.65 -7.94
CA LYS A 211 12.98 18.54 -7.65
C LYS A 211 14.00 17.82 -6.74
N PRO A 212 15.32 18.00 -6.94
CA PRO A 212 16.33 17.47 -6.02
C PRO A 212 16.15 18.02 -4.60
N PHE A 213 16.71 17.33 -3.61
CA PHE A 213 16.78 17.83 -2.25
C PHE A 213 17.54 19.16 -2.19
N ALA A 214 17.08 20.08 -1.34
CA ALA A 214 17.81 21.32 -1.05
C ALA A 214 19.13 21.03 -0.32
N PHE A 215 19.14 20.00 0.55
CA PHE A 215 20.32 19.50 1.22
C PHE A 215 21.35 18.99 0.21
N LYS A 216 22.62 19.38 0.41
CA LYS A 216 23.72 19.00 -0.47
C LYS A 216 24.30 17.67 -0.03
N TRP A 217 24.32 16.68 -0.92
CA TRP A 217 24.73 15.31 -0.57
C TRP A 217 26.16 15.23 -0.02
N TRP A 218 27.07 16.11 -0.45
CA TRP A 218 28.45 16.18 0.05
C TRP A 218 28.59 16.76 1.46
N HIS A 219 27.50 17.24 2.08
CA HIS A 219 27.48 17.62 3.50
C HIS A 219 27.01 16.47 4.41
N MET A 220 26.59 15.33 3.85
CA MET A 220 26.30 14.15 4.65
C MET A 220 27.59 13.55 5.20
N VAL A 221 27.56 13.06 6.43
CA VAL A 221 28.51 12.09 6.95
C VAL A 221 27.83 10.71 6.91
N PRO A 222 28.21 9.82 5.97
CA PRO A 222 27.61 8.50 5.81
C PRO A 222 27.87 7.55 6.99
#